data_AF-A0A067CZC2-F1
#
_entry.id   AF-A0A067CZC2-F1
#
_cell.length_a   1.000
_cell.length_b   1.000
_cell.length_c   1.000
_cell.angle_alpha   90.00
_cell.angle_beta   90.00
_cell.angle_gamma   90.00
#
_symmetry.space_group_name_H-M   'P 1'
#
loop_
_entity.id
_entity.type
_entity.pdbx_description
1 polymer ?
#
loop_
_entity_poly.entity_id
_entity_poly.type
_entity_poly.pdbx_seq_one_letter_code
_entity_poly.pdbx_strand_id
1 'polypeptide(L)'
;MASQMAIFTRTKTLFAKTLNPNLKSLSISTFTFLSQEPQLAESTPTTPLPPNPATGSPVYSENWRNQAPNSETLAQSLIPLGLLKNASTQRVQAISQTIDAQTLMDLFANWMTSKRWSDMKEMFEYWIRSLDVHGKPNKPDVGLYNHYIRANFMLEASTAELIDLVAQTEDFAIVPNTASYNLVLKAMHQAGESEAAQKWLE
;
A
#
# COMPACT_ATOMS: atom_id res chain seq x y z
N MET A 1 -0.17 66.23 -32.61
CA MET A 1 -1.40 66.13 -31.78
C MET A 1 -2.19 64.90 -32.24
N ALA A 2 -2.81 64.19 -31.28
CA ALA A 2 -3.65 62.97 -31.42
C ALA A 2 -2.86 61.70 -31.82
N SER A 3 -2.57 60.75 -30.92
CA SER A 3 -3.43 59.88 -30.11
C SER A 3 -4.40 59.04 -30.94
N GLN A 4 -4.06 57.77 -31.19
CA GLN A 4 -5.03 56.69 -31.32
C GLN A 4 -4.45 55.42 -30.68
N MET A 5 -4.89 55.15 -29.46
CA MET A 5 -4.79 53.85 -28.81
C MET A 5 -5.85 52.95 -29.45
N ALA A 6 -5.44 51.89 -30.15
CA ALA A 6 -6.35 50.90 -30.71
C ALA A 6 -6.64 49.81 -29.65
N ILE A 7 -7.85 49.84 -29.13
CA ILE A 7 -8.41 48.82 -28.24
C ILE A 7 -8.81 47.63 -29.10
N PHE A 8 -8.11 46.51 -28.98
CA PHE A 8 -8.56 45.22 -29.53
C PHE A 8 -9.27 44.42 -28.45
N THR A 9 -10.59 44.56 -28.41
CA THR A 9 -11.50 43.56 -27.83
C THR A 9 -11.59 42.38 -28.79
N ARG A 10 -11.20 41.17 -28.36
CA ARG A 10 -11.63 39.95 -29.05
C ARG A 10 -12.11 38.88 -28.08
N THR A 11 -13.36 38.53 -28.33
CA THR A 11 -14.28 37.59 -27.72
C THR A 11 -13.76 36.14 -27.73
N LYS A 12 -14.20 35.38 -26.72
CA LYS A 12 -14.01 33.94 -26.53
C LYS A 12 -14.37 33.13 -27.78
N THR A 13 -13.52 32.17 -28.15
CA THR A 13 -13.96 30.93 -28.82
C THR A 13 -13.12 29.76 -28.34
N LEU A 14 -13.80 28.83 -27.65
CA LEU A 14 -13.34 27.49 -27.37
C LEU A 14 -13.37 26.72 -28.70
N PHE A 15 -12.24 26.15 -29.12
CA PHE A 15 -12.24 25.09 -30.12
C PHE A 15 -11.57 23.86 -29.55
N ALA A 16 -12.44 22.95 -29.14
CA ALA A 16 -12.16 21.57 -28.82
C ALA A 16 -11.42 20.90 -30.00
N LYS A 17 -10.22 20.40 -29.74
CA LYS A 17 -9.52 19.52 -30.66
C LYS A 17 -10.08 18.12 -30.45
N THR A 18 -10.68 17.61 -31.51
CA THR A 18 -11.41 16.36 -31.65
C THR A 18 -10.57 15.15 -31.19
N LEU A 19 -10.96 14.57 -30.06
CA LEU A 19 -10.51 13.24 -29.62
C LEU A 19 -11.56 12.22 -30.13
N ASN A 20 -11.11 11.27 -30.94
CA ASN A 20 -11.68 9.94 -31.26
C ASN A 20 -13.19 9.69 -31.01
N PRO A 21 -14.01 9.34 -32.03
CA PRO A 21 -15.45 9.10 -31.86
C PRO A 21 -15.82 7.70 -31.32
N ASN A 22 -15.01 7.07 -30.45
CA ASN A 22 -15.31 5.73 -29.93
C ASN A 22 -15.20 5.58 -28.40
N LEU A 23 -15.45 6.66 -27.65
CA LEU A 23 -15.67 6.58 -26.21
C LEU A 23 -17.16 6.75 -25.90
N LYS A 24 -17.84 5.62 -25.72
CA LYS A 24 -19.13 5.59 -25.03
C LYS A 24 -18.91 6.12 -23.62
N SER A 25 -19.42 7.32 -23.36
CA SER A 25 -19.51 7.94 -22.05
C SER A 25 -20.31 7.05 -21.09
N LEU A 26 -19.63 6.19 -20.33
CA LEU A 26 -20.22 5.54 -19.17
C LEU A 26 -20.08 6.49 -17.99
N SER A 27 -21.16 7.22 -17.71
CA SER A 27 -21.32 7.96 -16.46
C SER A 27 -21.66 6.96 -15.36
N ILE A 28 -20.74 6.71 -14.43
CA ILE A 28 -20.99 5.88 -13.25
C ILE A 28 -21.63 6.77 -12.18
N SER A 29 -22.93 6.64 -11.99
CA SER A 29 -23.67 7.24 -10.87
C SER A 29 -23.65 6.29 -9.68
N THR A 30 -23.15 6.75 -8.53
CA THR A 30 -23.04 5.95 -7.29
C THR A 30 -24.16 6.22 -6.27
N PHE A 31 -25.34 6.68 -6.72
CA PHE A 31 -26.50 6.81 -5.84
C PHE A 31 -27.50 5.68 -6.11
N THR A 32 -27.65 4.78 -5.13
CA THR A 32 -28.81 3.88 -5.05
C THR A 32 -30.06 4.70 -4.77
N PHE A 33 -30.92 4.87 -5.78
CA PHE A 33 -32.22 5.48 -5.63
C PHE A 33 -33.12 4.56 -4.80
N LEU A 34 -33.46 4.99 -3.58
CA LEU A 34 -34.37 4.27 -2.68
C LEU A 34 -35.76 4.91 -2.83
N SER A 35 -36.65 4.27 -3.59
CA SER A 35 -38.05 4.70 -3.69
C SER A 35 -38.75 4.41 -2.35
N GLN A 36 -38.94 5.43 -1.51
CA GLN A 36 -39.88 5.35 -0.39
C GLN A 36 -41.21 5.96 -0.83
N GLU A 37 -42.23 5.13 -0.90
CA GLU A 37 -43.60 5.56 -1.12
C GLU A 37 -44.13 6.22 0.17
N PRO A 38 -44.69 7.45 0.13
CA PRO A 38 -45.26 8.06 1.32
C PRO A 38 -46.58 7.37 1.66
N GLN A 39 -46.61 6.60 2.75
CA GLN A 39 -47.86 6.07 3.31
C GLN A 39 -48.54 7.15 4.16
N LEU A 40 -49.76 7.50 3.74
CA LEU A 40 -50.66 8.47 4.36
C LEU A 40 -51.09 7.98 5.76
N ALA A 41 -51.05 8.86 6.75
CA ALA A 41 -51.46 8.55 8.11
C ALA A 41 -52.98 8.31 8.20
N GLU A 42 -53.38 7.14 8.71
CA GLU A 42 -54.76 6.85 9.09
C GLU A 42 -54.81 6.27 10.52
N SER A 43 -55.90 6.61 11.20
CA SER A 43 -56.24 6.56 12.62
C SER A 43 -56.04 5.25 13.41
N THR A 44 -55.70 5.44 14.71
CA THR A 44 -55.70 4.53 15.88
C THR A 44 -56.85 3.48 15.94
N PRO A 45 -56.68 2.26 16.53
CA PRO A 45 -56.50 2.12 18.00
C PRO A 45 -55.66 0.95 18.58
N THR A 46 -55.13 1.23 19.78
CA THR A 46 -54.73 0.34 20.91
C THR A 46 -53.96 -0.97 20.64
N THR A 47 -52.67 -0.98 20.94
CA THR A 47 -51.88 -2.19 21.27
C THR A 47 -50.78 -1.80 22.28
N PRO A 48 -50.52 -2.58 23.35
CA PRO A 48 -49.80 -2.12 24.53
C PRO A 48 -48.29 -1.99 24.28
N LEU A 49 -47.66 -1.02 24.97
CA LEU A 49 -46.22 -0.77 24.93
C LEU A 49 -45.42 -2.03 25.29
N PRO A 50 -44.29 -2.32 24.60
CA PRO A 50 -43.36 -3.33 25.06
C PRO A 50 -42.69 -2.89 26.37
N PRO A 51 -42.41 -3.83 27.30
CA PRO A 51 -41.88 -3.52 28.61
C PRO A 51 -40.46 -2.96 28.53
N ASN A 52 -40.22 -2.03 29.46
CA ASN A 52 -38.96 -1.41 29.84
C ASN A 52 -37.76 -2.40 29.89
N PRO A 53 -36.59 -2.09 29.29
CA PRO A 53 -35.39 -2.93 29.34
C PRO A 53 -34.63 -2.79 30.66
N ALA A 54 -35.33 -2.85 31.79
CA ALA A 54 -34.71 -2.87 33.13
C ALA A 54 -34.62 -4.29 33.73
N THR A 55 -34.55 -5.33 32.88
CA THR A 55 -34.21 -6.69 33.32
C THR A 55 -32.93 -7.11 32.62
N GLY A 56 -31.88 -7.24 33.42
CA GLY A 56 -30.49 -7.38 33.00
C GLY A 56 -30.24 -8.53 32.04
N SER A 57 -29.46 -8.23 31.02
CA SER A 57 -28.72 -9.21 30.23
C SER A 57 -27.32 -8.64 29.96
N PRO A 58 -26.22 -9.33 30.32
CA PRO A 58 -24.90 -8.74 30.49
C PRO A 58 -24.11 -8.59 29.18
N VAL A 59 -24.77 -8.50 28.02
CA VAL A 59 -24.10 -8.73 26.72
C VAL A 59 -24.02 -7.47 25.84
N TYR A 60 -24.55 -6.34 26.30
CA TYR A 60 -24.48 -5.07 25.57
C TYR A 60 -24.01 -3.94 26.47
N SER A 61 -22.75 -3.98 26.88
CA SER A 61 -22.08 -2.85 27.50
C SER A 61 -20.79 -2.48 26.77
N GLU A 62 -20.81 -2.40 25.44
CA GLU A 62 -19.66 -1.84 24.72
C GLU A 62 -20.09 -0.74 23.75
N ASN A 63 -19.77 0.46 24.21
CA ASN A 63 -19.97 1.76 23.63
C ASN A 63 -19.49 1.85 22.17
N TRP A 64 -20.43 1.99 21.24
CA TRP A 64 -20.14 2.12 19.81
C TRP A 64 -20.10 3.58 19.33
N ARG A 65 -20.27 4.56 20.22
CA ARG A 65 -20.21 6.00 19.88
C ARG A 65 -19.47 6.81 20.93
N ASN A 66 -18.26 7.20 20.53
CA ASN A 66 -17.56 8.46 20.85
C ASN A 66 -16.26 8.33 21.67
N GLN A 67 -15.29 9.12 21.20
CA GLN A 67 -13.91 9.24 21.66
C GLN A 67 -13.73 10.40 22.66
N ALA A 68 -12.79 10.17 23.59
CA ALA A 68 -11.95 11.11 24.37
C ALA A 68 -12.61 11.91 25.52
N PRO A 69 -11.81 12.53 26.41
CA PRO A 69 -10.67 11.99 27.18
C PRO A 69 -10.96 12.14 28.68
N ASN A 70 -10.76 11.13 29.52
CA ASN A 70 -10.64 11.35 30.96
C ASN A 70 -9.82 10.25 31.63
N SER A 71 -8.88 10.73 32.43
CA SER A 71 -7.94 9.97 33.23
C SER A 71 -8.61 9.02 34.22
N GLU A 72 -7.81 8.00 34.57
CA GLU A 72 -7.88 7.19 35.77
C GLU A 72 -9.02 6.16 35.86
N THR A 73 -8.72 4.96 35.38
CA THR A 73 -8.92 3.75 36.19
C THR A 73 -7.90 2.68 35.79
N LEU A 74 -7.32 2.10 36.82
CA LEU A 74 -6.08 1.34 36.83
C LEU A 74 -6.38 -0.12 36.47
N ALA A 75 -6.30 -0.47 35.19
CA ALA A 75 -6.21 -1.86 34.73
C ALA A 75 -4.87 -2.03 34.00
N GLN A 76 -3.93 -2.64 34.71
CA GLN A 76 -2.55 -2.88 34.29
C GLN A 76 -2.49 -3.85 33.10
N SER A 77 -2.63 -3.33 31.89
CA SER A 77 -2.11 -3.99 30.70
C SER A 77 -0.78 -3.33 30.34
N LEU A 78 0.26 -3.69 31.09
CA LEU A 78 1.66 -3.45 30.73
C LEU A 78 1.97 -4.29 29.50
N ILE A 79 1.50 -3.86 28.34
CA ILE A 79 2.06 -4.34 27.09
C ILE A 79 3.31 -3.49 26.87
N PRO A 80 4.53 -4.06 26.91
CA PRO A 80 5.71 -3.32 26.54
C PRO A 80 5.48 -2.76 25.12
N LEU A 81 5.81 -1.50 24.88
CA LEU A 81 5.73 -0.89 23.53
C LEU A 81 6.49 -1.74 22.48
N GLY A 82 7.44 -2.58 22.93
CA GLY A 82 8.08 -3.62 22.13
C GLY A 82 7.13 -4.67 21.55
N LEU A 83 6.04 -5.06 22.23
CA LEU A 83 5.11 -6.09 21.75
C LEU A 83 4.23 -5.62 20.58
N LEU A 84 3.92 -4.33 20.47
CA LEU A 84 3.16 -3.80 19.33
C LEU A 84 4.00 -3.78 18.05
N LYS A 85 5.29 -3.43 18.18
CA LYS A 85 6.26 -3.60 17.09
C LYS A 85 6.48 -5.09 16.78
N ASN A 86 6.47 -5.92 17.82
CA ASN A 86 6.57 -7.37 17.67
C ASN A 86 5.32 -8.00 17.05
N ALA A 87 4.13 -7.40 17.18
CA ALA A 87 2.90 -7.95 16.61
C ALA A 87 2.89 -7.84 15.07
N SER A 88 3.40 -6.74 14.52
CA SER A 88 3.64 -6.63 13.08
C SER A 88 4.70 -7.63 12.63
N THR A 89 5.82 -7.75 13.34
CA THR A 89 6.89 -8.70 13.00
C THR A 89 6.45 -10.17 13.14
N GLN A 90 5.68 -10.51 14.18
CA GLN A 90 5.09 -11.85 14.38
C GLN A 90 4.06 -12.17 13.29
N ARG A 91 3.24 -11.19 12.87
CA ARG A 91 2.33 -11.36 11.75
C ARG A 91 3.10 -11.56 10.45
N VAL A 92 4.12 -10.74 10.19
CA VAL A 92 5.01 -10.84 9.03
C VAL A 92 5.69 -12.21 8.99
N GLN A 93 6.17 -12.72 10.13
CA GLN A 93 6.80 -14.04 10.25
C GLN A 93 5.80 -15.20 10.09
N ALA A 94 4.59 -15.09 10.63
CA ALA A 94 3.56 -16.12 10.46
C ALA A 94 3.12 -16.21 8.99
N ILE A 95 2.97 -15.07 8.33
CA ILE A 95 2.60 -14.99 6.91
C ILE A 95 3.73 -15.51 6.02
N SER A 96 5.00 -15.25 6.36
CA SER A 96 6.15 -15.69 5.55
C SER A 96 6.31 -17.21 5.50
N GLN A 97 5.73 -17.96 6.44
CA GLN A 97 5.75 -19.42 6.45
C GLN A 97 4.66 -20.05 5.56
N THR A 98 3.62 -19.30 5.23
CA THR A 98 2.45 -19.82 4.50
C THR A 98 2.33 -19.28 3.08
N ILE A 99 3.13 -18.27 2.72
CA ILE A 99 3.09 -17.61 1.41
C ILE A 99 4.04 -18.30 0.43
N ASP A 100 3.52 -18.59 -0.76
CA ASP A 100 4.30 -19.03 -1.92
C ASP A 100 4.90 -17.82 -2.67
N ALA A 101 5.88 -18.08 -3.54
CA ALA A 101 6.60 -17.03 -4.27
C ALA A 101 5.67 -16.14 -5.13
N GLN A 102 4.60 -16.70 -5.71
CA GLN A 102 3.69 -15.94 -6.58
C GLN A 102 2.83 -14.96 -5.76
N THR A 103 2.25 -15.41 -4.65
CA THR A 103 1.50 -14.51 -3.76
C THR A 103 2.40 -13.43 -3.17
N LEU A 104 3.66 -13.76 -2.86
CA LEU A 104 4.62 -12.77 -2.39
C LEU A 104 4.92 -11.71 -3.45
N MET A 105 5.04 -12.10 -4.71
CA MET A 105 5.24 -11.19 -5.83
C MET A 105 4.07 -10.21 -5.99
N ASP A 106 2.83 -10.69 -5.89
CA ASP A 106 1.63 -9.85 -5.95
C ASP A 106 1.56 -8.88 -4.76
N LEU A 107 1.94 -9.33 -3.58
CA LEU A 107 2.06 -8.48 -2.39
C LEU A 107 3.11 -7.38 -2.61
N PHE A 108 4.25 -7.73 -3.21
CA PHE A 108 5.31 -6.77 -3.52
C PHE A 108 4.88 -5.74 -4.56
N ALA A 109 4.11 -6.13 -5.57
CA ALA A 109 3.54 -5.19 -6.53
C ALA A 109 2.64 -4.14 -5.83
N ASN A 110 1.83 -4.56 -4.85
CA ASN A 110 1.00 -3.66 -4.03
C ASN A 110 1.84 -2.75 -3.11
N TRP A 111 2.95 -3.25 -2.57
CA TRP A 111 3.86 -2.45 -1.74
C TRP A 111 4.74 -1.50 -2.55
N MET A 112 5.05 -1.83 -3.81
CA MET A 112 5.70 -0.91 -4.73
C MET A 112 4.84 0.33 -4.98
N THR A 113 3.52 0.17 -5.17
CA THR A 113 2.61 1.30 -5.38
C THR A 113 2.39 2.10 -4.09
N SER A 114 2.37 1.42 -2.94
CA SER A 114 2.21 2.03 -1.62
C SER A 114 3.51 2.59 -1.02
N LYS A 115 4.65 2.43 -1.70
CA LYS A 115 5.99 2.81 -1.23
C LYS A 115 6.37 2.22 0.13
N ARG A 116 5.92 1.00 0.42
CA ARG A 116 6.19 0.27 1.67
C ARG A 116 7.49 -0.52 1.58
N TRP A 117 8.62 0.17 1.40
CA TRP A 117 9.92 -0.45 1.13
C TRP A 117 10.46 -1.25 2.32
N SER A 118 10.30 -0.73 3.54
CA SER A 118 10.72 -1.42 4.77
C SER A 118 10.01 -2.76 4.95
N ASP A 119 8.69 -2.77 4.77
CA ASP A 119 7.89 -4.00 4.88
C ASP A 119 8.29 -5.02 3.81
N MET A 120 8.52 -4.57 2.57
CA MET A 120 8.98 -5.42 1.48
C MET A 120 10.33 -6.08 1.79
N LYS A 121 11.30 -5.29 2.29
CA LYS A 121 12.62 -5.78 2.70
C LYS A 121 12.49 -6.82 3.81
N GLU A 122 11.80 -6.48 4.90
CA GLU A 122 11.63 -7.35 6.06
C GLU A 122 10.92 -8.65 5.69
N MET A 123 9.85 -8.58 4.91
CA MET A 123 9.09 -9.75 4.48
C MET A 123 9.89 -10.67 3.56
N PHE A 124 10.70 -10.12 2.65
CA PHE A 124 11.62 -10.93 1.85
C PHE A 124 12.61 -11.68 2.73
N GLU A 125 13.23 -10.99 3.69
CA GLU A 125 14.22 -11.58 4.60
C GLU A 125 13.64 -12.65 5.52
N TYR A 126 12.39 -12.51 5.95
CA TYR A 126 11.72 -13.57 6.69
C TYR A 126 11.29 -14.74 5.81
N TRP A 127 10.84 -14.46 4.59
CA TRP A 127 10.42 -15.49 3.65
C TRP A 127 11.61 -16.32 3.17
N ILE A 128 12.75 -15.71 2.87
CA ILE A 128 13.93 -16.45 2.42
C ILE A 128 14.52 -17.36 3.51
N ARG A 129 14.30 -17.01 4.78
CA ARG A 129 14.70 -17.80 5.96
C ARG A 129 13.66 -18.86 6.34
N SER A 130 12.44 -18.78 5.82
CA SER A 130 11.39 -19.78 6.06
C SER A 130 11.48 -20.94 5.06
N LEU A 131 10.70 -21.99 5.35
CA LEU A 131 10.54 -23.13 4.47
C LEU A 131 9.24 -22.99 3.68
N ASP A 132 9.24 -23.48 2.45
CA ASP A 132 8.05 -23.63 1.61
C ASP A 132 7.09 -24.69 2.19
N VAL A 133 5.89 -24.79 1.62
CA VAL A 133 4.86 -25.80 1.95
C VAL A 133 5.39 -27.24 1.88
N HIS A 134 6.45 -27.46 1.10
CA HIS A 134 7.13 -28.76 0.95
C HIS A 134 8.32 -28.96 1.90
N GLY A 135 8.56 -28.03 2.84
CA GLY A 135 9.68 -28.09 3.78
C GLY A 135 11.04 -27.81 3.15
N LYS A 136 11.08 -27.26 1.93
CA LYS A 136 12.32 -26.88 1.24
C LYS A 136 12.67 -25.42 1.51
N PRO A 137 13.96 -25.04 1.51
CA PRO A 137 14.34 -23.64 1.53
C PRO A 137 13.67 -22.87 0.41
N ASN A 138 13.12 -21.71 0.73
CA ASN A 138 12.53 -20.82 -0.26
C ASN A 138 13.60 -20.38 -1.27
N LYS A 139 13.22 -20.35 -2.55
CA LYS A 139 14.09 -19.91 -3.64
C LYS A 139 13.41 -18.74 -4.36
N PRO A 140 13.97 -17.53 -4.29
CA PRO A 140 13.41 -16.41 -5.02
C PRO A 140 13.66 -16.60 -6.51
N ASP A 141 12.77 -16.05 -7.32
CA ASP A 141 13.06 -15.84 -8.73
C ASP A 141 13.74 -14.48 -8.93
N VAL A 142 14.18 -14.21 -10.16
CA VAL A 142 14.85 -12.95 -10.50
C VAL A 142 13.94 -11.74 -10.29
N GLY A 143 12.63 -11.89 -10.48
CA GLY A 143 11.65 -10.81 -10.32
C GLY A 143 11.52 -10.38 -8.86
N LEU A 144 11.32 -11.34 -7.98
CA LEU A 144 11.17 -11.15 -6.55
C LEU A 144 12.47 -10.60 -5.94
N TYR A 145 13.63 -11.14 -6.32
CA TYR A 145 14.92 -10.63 -5.85
C TYR A 145 15.17 -9.19 -6.32
N ASN A 146 14.79 -8.84 -7.56
CA ASN A 146 14.88 -7.46 -8.05
C ASN A 146 14.00 -6.48 -7.26
N HIS A 147 12.84 -6.91 -6.79
CA HIS A 147 12.03 -6.11 -5.88
C HIS A 147 12.72 -5.91 -4.52
N TYR A 148 13.39 -6.93 -4.01
CA TYR A 148 14.20 -6.82 -2.79
C TYR A 148 15.38 -5.83 -2.97
N ILE A 149 16.14 -5.92 -4.06
CA ILE A 149 17.21 -4.94 -4.37
C ILE A 149 16.62 -3.53 -4.48
N ARG A 150 15.48 -3.38 -5.16
CA ARG A 150 14.79 -2.10 -5.30
C ARG A 150 14.35 -1.53 -3.95
N ALA A 151 13.85 -2.37 -3.04
CA ALA A 151 13.49 -1.94 -1.71
C ALA A 151 14.71 -1.41 -0.95
N ASN A 152 15.85 -2.10 -1.01
CA ASN A 152 17.11 -1.62 -0.43
C ASN A 152 17.58 -0.30 -1.04
N PHE A 153 17.52 -0.18 -2.36
CA PHE A 153 17.84 1.08 -3.06
C PHE A 153 16.94 2.24 -2.60
N MET A 154 15.63 2.00 -2.45
CA MET A 154 14.68 3.02 -2.00
C MET A 154 14.80 3.36 -0.50
N LEU A 155 15.46 2.49 0.28
CA LEU A 155 15.84 2.72 1.67
C LEU A 155 17.24 3.34 1.78
N GLU A 156 17.78 3.86 0.68
CA GLU A 156 19.08 4.54 0.62
C GLU A 156 20.27 3.64 1.00
N ALA A 157 20.20 2.34 0.67
CA ALA A 157 21.36 1.47 0.76
C ALA A 157 22.51 1.99 -0.12
N SER A 158 23.74 1.83 0.37
CA SER A 158 24.95 2.25 -0.32
C SER A 158 25.17 1.46 -1.62
N THR A 159 25.91 2.05 -2.56
CA THR A 159 26.31 1.37 -3.80
C THR A 159 26.96 0.01 -3.52
N ALA A 160 27.86 -0.04 -2.52
CA ALA A 160 28.55 -1.27 -2.13
C ALA A 160 27.58 -2.36 -1.66
N GLU A 161 26.62 -2.02 -0.80
CA GLU A 161 25.58 -2.96 -0.36
C GLU A 161 24.75 -3.47 -1.53
N LEU A 162 24.42 -2.64 -2.51
CA LEU A 162 23.68 -3.08 -3.69
C LEU A 162 24.51 -3.99 -4.60
N ILE A 163 25.82 -3.76 -4.72
CA ILE A 163 26.73 -4.67 -5.44
C ILE A 163 26.77 -6.03 -4.72
N ASP A 164 26.91 -6.03 -3.40
CA ASP A 164 26.92 -7.26 -2.61
C ASP A 164 25.59 -8.02 -2.72
N LEU A 165 24.47 -7.32 -2.79
CA LEU A 165 23.16 -7.93 -3.05
C LEU A 165 23.08 -8.53 -4.46
N VAL A 166 23.61 -7.85 -5.47
CA VAL A 166 23.67 -8.43 -6.82
C VAL A 166 24.57 -9.67 -6.84
N ALA A 167 25.70 -9.67 -6.11
CA ALA A 167 26.57 -10.83 -5.99
C ALA A 167 25.89 -12.01 -5.29
N GLN A 168 25.13 -11.76 -4.22
CA GLN A 168 24.36 -12.77 -3.46
C GLN A 168 23.30 -13.50 -4.30
N THR A 169 22.96 -13.03 -5.49
CA THR A 169 22.06 -13.77 -6.40
C THR A 169 22.61 -15.14 -6.80
N GLU A 170 23.94 -15.28 -6.85
CA GLU A 170 24.63 -16.54 -7.18
C GLU A 170 24.35 -17.62 -6.14
N ASP A 171 24.27 -17.24 -4.86
CA ASP A 171 23.95 -18.16 -3.75
C ASP A 171 22.56 -18.80 -3.90
N PHE A 172 21.64 -18.08 -4.54
CA PHE A 172 20.28 -18.56 -4.84
C PHE A 172 20.17 -19.23 -6.22
N ALA A 173 21.27 -19.37 -6.95
CA ALA A 173 21.30 -19.79 -8.35
C ALA A 173 20.42 -18.92 -9.26
N ILE A 174 20.30 -17.63 -8.93
CA ILE A 174 19.59 -16.63 -9.72
C ILE A 174 20.61 -15.93 -10.61
N VAL A 175 20.32 -15.83 -11.91
CA VAL A 175 21.14 -15.03 -12.83
C VAL A 175 20.64 -13.59 -12.78
N PRO A 176 21.45 -12.60 -12.33
CA PRO A 176 21.10 -11.19 -12.42
C PRO A 176 20.70 -10.79 -13.83
N ASN A 177 19.71 -9.90 -13.94
CA ASN A 177 19.30 -9.37 -15.23
C ASN A 177 19.56 -7.86 -15.29
N THR A 178 19.21 -7.27 -16.44
CA THR A 178 19.39 -5.83 -16.68
C THR A 178 18.75 -4.96 -15.60
N ALA A 179 17.65 -5.39 -14.98
CA ALA A 179 17.03 -4.61 -13.91
C ALA A 179 17.88 -4.61 -12.62
N SER A 180 18.53 -5.71 -12.27
CA SER A 180 19.45 -5.81 -11.14
C SER A 180 20.62 -4.83 -11.30
N TYR A 181 21.30 -4.89 -12.44
CA TYR A 181 22.43 -4.01 -12.75
C TYR A 181 22.03 -2.53 -12.84
N ASN A 182 20.87 -2.24 -13.42
CA ASN A 182 20.35 -0.87 -13.53
C ASN A 182 20.04 -0.24 -12.17
N LEU A 183 19.73 -1.02 -11.13
CA LEU A 183 19.54 -0.50 -9.79
C LEU A 183 20.87 -0.02 -9.17
N VAL A 184 21.94 -0.80 -9.36
CA VAL A 184 23.30 -0.40 -8.94
C VAL A 184 23.76 0.87 -9.67
N LEU A 185 23.57 0.92 -11.00
CA LEU A 185 23.90 2.11 -11.79
C LEU A 185 23.15 3.36 -11.33
N LYS A 186 21.88 3.22 -10.94
CA LYS A 186 21.10 4.33 -10.37
C LYS A 186 21.67 4.81 -9.04
N ALA A 187 22.14 3.90 -8.19
CA ALA A 187 22.79 4.26 -6.93
C ALA A 187 24.13 4.96 -7.15
N MET A 188 24.99 4.44 -8.03
CA MET A 188 26.24 5.08 -8.42
C MET A 188 26.01 6.51 -8.95
N HIS A 189 24.98 6.67 -9.78
CA HIS A 189 24.61 8.00 -10.29
C HIS A 189 24.15 8.93 -9.17
N GLN A 190 23.34 8.46 -8.22
CA GLN A 190 22.90 9.25 -7.06
C GLN A 190 24.06 9.63 -6.12
N ALA A 191 25.06 8.75 -5.99
CA ALA A 191 26.27 9.00 -5.21
C ALA A 191 27.31 9.88 -5.92
N GLY A 192 27.14 10.16 -7.23
CA GLY A 192 28.10 10.91 -8.03
C GLY A 192 29.33 10.10 -8.47
N GLU A 193 29.26 8.77 -8.40
CA GLU A 193 30.36 7.84 -8.71
C GLU A 193 30.40 7.49 -10.21
N SER A 194 30.57 8.49 -11.08
CA SER A 194 30.51 8.31 -12.54
C SER A 194 31.60 7.39 -13.10
N GLU A 195 32.82 7.45 -12.56
CA GLU A 195 33.93 6.58 -12.98
C GLU A 195 33.67 5.11 -12.61
N ALA A 196 33.09 4.86 -11.43
CA ALA A 196 32.70 3.51 -11.02
C ALA A 196 31.56 2.98 -11.90
N ALA A 197 30.58 3.83 -12.21
CA ALA A 197 29.48 3.47 -13.12
C ALA A 197 29.96 3.10 -14.52
N GLN A 198 31.00 3.77 -15.04
CA GLN A 198 31.59 3.40 -16.33
C GLN A 198 32.25 2.02 -16.26
N LYS A 199 33.07 1.76 -15.23
CA LYS A 199 33.69 0.44 -15.04
C LYS A 199 32.69 -0.68 -14.84
N TRP A 200 31.52 -0.38 -14.28
CA TRP A 200 30.44 -1.35 -14.09
C TRP A 200 29.74 -1.76 -15.40
N LEU A 201 29.87 -0.96 -16.46
CA LEU A 201 29.27 -1.23 -17.77
C LEU A 201 30.21 -2.00 -18.72
N GLU A 202 31.51 -2.01 -18.43
CA GLU A 202 32.56 -2.69 -19.20
C GLU A 202 32.62 -4.19 -18.89
#